data_AF-A0A7S1C9A8-F1
#
_entry.id   AF-A0A7S1C9A8-F1
#
_cell.length_a   1.000
_cell.length_b   1.000
_cell.length_c   1.000
_cell.angle_alpha   90.00
_cell.angle_beta   90.00
_cell.angle_gamma   90.00
#
_symmetry.space_group_name_H-M   'P 1'
#
loop_
_entity.id
_entity.type
_entity.pdbx_description
1 polymer ?
#
loop_
_entity_poly.entity_id
_entity_poly.type
_entity_poly.pdbx_seq_one_letter_code
_entity_poly.pdbx_strand_id
1 'polypeptide(L)'
;RAHRIGQTKPVAVYRLVTEESVEEKIVERAMTKLKLDAVVVQQGRLQEKSQGLSKQEMLEMVQFGASNVFRATEGADTLTDEDIDAILERGVAKTKALTKAVEEKVGDGSGGLLDFSLDGSKTTRTFEGVDYTEDRSVKKEKEMERLRQLAFVNELHNA
;
A
#
# COMPACT_ATOMS: atom_id res chain seq x y z
N ARG A 1 -7.83 11.25 24.06
CA ARG A 1 -8.16 10.25 22.99
C ARG A 1 -9.60 10.46 22.57
N ALA A 2 -9.83 11.19 21.48
CA ALA A 2 -11.17 11.55 21.02
C ALA A 2 -11.76 10.55 20.02
N HIS A 3 -10.94 10.00 19.11
CA HIS A 3 -11.36 8.98 18.16
C HIS A 3 -11.52 7.61 18.84
N ARG A 4 -12.74 7.31 19.30
CA ARG A 4 -13.11 6.05 19.95
C ARG A 4 -14.58 5.70 19.69
N ILE A 5 -14.94 4.42 19.90
CA ILE A 5 -16.32 3.94 19.80
C ILE A 5 -17.21 4.73 20.76
N GLY A 6 -18.35 5.22 20.26
CA GLY A 6 -19.28 6.08 20.99
C GLY A 6 -19.13 7.59 20.73
N GLN A 7 -18.12 8.01 19.96
CA GLN A 7 -18.00 9.39 19.50
C GLN A 7 -18.97 9.65 18.33
N THR A 8 -19.83 10.66 18.47
CA THR A 8 -20.86 10.99 17.46
C THR A 8 -20.49 12.17 16.56
N LYS A 9 -19.63 13.09 17.02
CA LYS A 9 -19.17 14.25 16.23
C LYS A 9 -17.85 13.94 15.51
N PRO A 10 -17.61 14.49 14.30
CA PRO A 10 -16.36 14.31 13.59
C PRO A 10 -15.18 14.85 14.41
N VAL A 11 -14.05 14.13 14.35
CA VAL A 11 -12.83 14.48 15.09
C VAL A 11 -11.79 14.95 14.08
N ALA A 12 -11.50 16.26 14.07
CA ALA A 12 -10.38 16.82 13.34
C ALA A 12 -9.09 16.65 14.16
N VAL A 13 -8.01 16.21 13.51
CA VAL A 13 -6.69 16.03 14.14
C VAL A 13 -5.68 16.87 13.38
N TYR A 14 -5.20 17.93 14.02
CA TYR A 14 -4.14 18.78 13.50
C TYR A 14 -2.80 18.36 14.10
N ARG A 15 -1.84 18.05 13.23
CA ARG A 15 -0.46 17.78 13.63
C ARG A 15 0.37 19.00 13.31
N LEU A 16 0.77 19.74 14.33
CA LEU A 16 1.68 20.87 14.18
C LEU A 16 3.09 20.34 13.89
N VAL A 17 3.72 20.91 12.87
CA VAL A 17 5.08 20.58 12.43
C VAL A 17 5.75 21.90 12.09
N THR A 18 6.92 22.13 12.65
CA THR A 18 7.73 23.31 12.39
C THR A 18 8.36 23.22 11.01
N GLU A 19 8.29 24.30 10.23
CA GLU A 19 8.94 24.34 8.91
C GLU A 19 10.46 24.32 9.06
N GLU A 20 11.16 23.68 8.10
CA GLU A 20 12.62 23.62 8.05
C GLU A 20 13.26 23.04 9.32
N SER A 21 12.55 22.13 9.97
CA SER A 21 12.96 21.46 11.20
C SER A 21 13.17 19.97 10.99
N VAL A 22 13.92 19.35 11.89
CA VAL A 22 14.06 17.90 12.03
C VAL A 22 12.69 17.19 12.12
N GLU A 23 11.67 17.91 12.60
CA GLU A 23 10.29 17.40 12.71
C GLU A 23 9.72 16.93 11.36
N GLU A 24 10.02 17.60 10.25
CA GLU A 24 9.54 17.19 8.92
C GLU A 24 10.09 15.81 8.53
N LYS A 25 11.39 15.58 8.80
CA LYS A 25 12.06 14.30 8.53
C LYS A 25 11.52 13.17 9.39
N ILE A 26 11.20 13.47 10.64
CA ILE A 26 10.57 12.49 11.55
C ILE A 26 9.19 12.09 11.02
N VAL A 27 8.38 13.04 10.56
CA VAL A 27 7.04 12.76 10.02
C VAL A 27 7.12 11.96 8.72
N GLU A 28 8.03 12.30 7.79
CA GLU A 28 8.26 11.55 6.55
C GLU A 28 8.62 10.08 6.85
N ARG A 29 9.53 9.86 7.81
CA ARG A 29 9.94 8.51 8.24
C ARG A 29 8.77 7.75 8.86
N ALA A 30 8.00 8.38 9.74
CA ALA A 30 6.85 7.74 10.37
C ALA A 30 5.78 7.34 9.34
N MET A 31 5.53 8.17 8.33
CA MET A 31 4.61 7.85 7.24
C MET A 31 5.11 6.68 6.39
N THR A 32 6.40 6.69 6.03
CA THR A 32 7.02 5.61 5.24
C THR A 32 6.96 4.30 6.01
N LYS A 33 7.30 4.32 7.30
CA LYS A 33 7.20 3.16 8.18
C LYS A 33 5.77 2.65 8.28
N LEU A 34 4.77 3.52 8.44
CA LEU A 34 3.37 3.12 8.51
C LEU A 34 2.89 2.39 7.25
N LYS A 35 3.31 2.86 6.05
CA LYS A 35 2.97 2.17 4.79
C LYS A 35 3.70 0.84 4.66
N LEU A 36 4.99 0.81 4.98
CA LEU A 36 5.76 -0.44 5.00
C LEU A 36 5.16 -1.46 5.98
N ASP A 37 4.76 -1.02 7.17
CA ASP A 37 4.12 -1.88 8.17
C ASP A 37 2.80 -2.46 7.63
N ALA A 38 2.00 -1.68 6.88
CA ALA A 38 0.79 -2.16 6.23
C ALA A 38 1.09 -3.26 5.18
N VAL A 39 2.12 -3.07 4.35
CA VAL A 39 2.58 -4.06 3.36
C VAL A 39 3.11 -5.32 4.02
N VAL A 40 3.93 -5.18 5.07
CA VAL A 40 4.55 -6.29 5.80
C VAL A 40 3.52 -7.11 6.57
N VAL A 41 2.52 -6.47 7.17
CA VAL A 41 1.41 -7.17 7.85
C VAL A 41 0.66 -8.07 6.86
N GLN A 42 0.49 -7.63 5.61
CA GLN A 42 -0.16 -8.41 4.55
C GLN A 42 0.71 -9.56 4.03
N GLN A 43 2.04 -9.39 3.99
CA GLN A 43 2.98 -10.43 3.55
C GLN A 43 3.30 -11.49 4.62
N GLY A 44 2.85 -11.29 5.86
CA GLY A 44 2.89 -12.30 6.92
C GLY A 44 4.19 -12.28 7.74
N ARG A 45 4.08 -11.79 8.99
CA ARG A 45 4.86 -12.07 10.22
C ARG A 45 6.34 -12.49 10.10
N LEU A 46 7.09 -12.07 9.09
CA LEU A 46 8.49 -12.43 8.94
C LEU A 46 9.37 -11.34 9.56
N GLN A 47 9.77 -11.65 10.79
CA GLN A 47 10.85 -11.08 11.60
C GLN A 47 10.74 -9.59 11.96
N GLU A 48 10.61 -9.35 13.27
CA GLU A 48 10.91 -8.07 13.92
C GLU A 48 12.40 -7.71 13.75
N LYS A 49 12.78 -7.23 12.57
CA LYS A 49 14.02 -6.47 12.44
C LYS A 49 13.71 -5.03 12.82
N SER A 50 13.84 -4.73 14.10
CA SER A 50 14.02 -3.36 14.58
C SER A 50 15.35 -2.85 14.02
N GLN A 51 15.34 -2.36 12.77
CA GLN A 51 16.45 -1.60 12.22
C GLN A 51 16.44 -0.24 12.93
N GLY A 52 17.26 -0.15 13.98
CA GLY A 52 17.55 1.12 14.64
C GLY A 52 18.09 2.13 13.64
N LEU A 53 17.87 3.41 13.95
CA LEU A 53 18.30 4.52 13.11
C LEU A 53 19.84 4.53 13.04
N SER A 54 20.39 4.54 11.83
CA SER A 54 21.85 4.52 11.67
C SER A 54 22.44 5.86 12.12
N LYS A 55 23.67 5.87 12.66
CA LYS A 55 24.33 7.10 13.10
C LYS A 55 24.41 8.15 11.97
N GLN A 56 24.55 7.69 10.72
CA GLN A 56 24.62 8.55 9.55
C GLN A 56 23.27 9.20 9.23
N GLU A 57 22.17 8.43 9.25
CA GLU A 57 20.81 8.98 9.10
C GLU A 57 20.49 10.00 10.19
N MET A 58 20.96 9.73 11.41
CA MET A 58 20.75 10.61 12.56
C MET A 58 21.41 11.98 12.35
N LEU A 59 22.64 11.98 11.80
CA LEU A 59 23.37 13.19 11.44
C LEU A 59 22.67 13.97 10.33
N GLU A 60 22.22 13.29 9.27
CA GLU A 60 21.49 13.92 8.17
C GLU A 60 20.18 14.56 8.63
N MET A 61 19.45 13.89 9.53
CA MET A 61 18.23 14.44 10.12
C MET A 61 18.51 15.71 10.93
N VAL A 62 19.59 15.74 11.71
CA VAL A 62 19.96 16.90 12.54
C VAL A 62 20.48 18.06 11.70
N GLN A 63 21.19 17.78 10.60
CA GLN A 63 21.72 18.81 9.70
C GLN A 63 20.63 19.42 8.81
N PHE A 64 19.53 18.70 8.59
CA PHE A 64 18.39 19.22 7.82
C PHE A 64 17.80 20.45 8.50
N GLY A 65 17.76 21.57 7.76
CA GLY A 65 17.14 22.81 8.21
C GLY A 65 17.95 23.63 9.22
N ALA A 66 19.02 23.09 9.80
CA ALA A 66 19.87 23.80 10.77
C ALA A 66 20.36 25.14 10.22
N SER A 67 20.84 25.17 8.98
CA SER A 67 21.33 26.41 8.34
C SER A 67 20.26 27.49 8.15
N ASN A 68 19.00 27.11 7.95
CA ASN A 68 17.91 28.08 7.76
C ASN A 68 17.34 28.55 9.10
N VAL A 69 17.22 27.65 10.09
CA VAL A 69 16.82 28.02 11.46
C VAL A 69 17.80 29.02 12.07
N PHE A 70 19.12 28.84 11.86
CA PHE A 70 20.13 29.80 12.31
C PHE A 70 20.07 31.17 11.60
N ARG A 71 19.42 31.25 10.42
CA ARG A 71 19.25 32.50 9.67
C ARG A 71 17.93 33.21 9.98
N ALA A 72 16.93 32.48 10.47
CA ALA A 72 15.56 32.98 10.67
C ALA A 72 15.34 33.76 11.98
N THR A 73 16.40 34.22 12.66
CA THR A 73 16.31 34.86 13.98
C THR A 73 15.83 36.31 13.99
N GLU A 74 15.40 36.88 12.86
CA GLU A 74 14.89 38.25 12.81
C GLU A 74 13.46 38.30 12.25
N GLY A 75 12.50 38.49 13.16
CA GLY A 75 11.14 38.94 12.85
C GLY A 75 10.17 37.84 12.45
N ALA A 76 9.37 37.37 13.42
CA ALA A 76 8.14 36.66 13.11
C ALA A 76 6.97 37.40 13.75
N ASP A 77 6.26 38.12 12.88
CA ASP A 77 5.10 38.95 13.10
C ASP A 77 3.92 38.20 13.74
N THR A 78 3.04 38.98 14.37
CA THR A 78 1.82 38.51 15.02
C THR A 78 0.88 37.84 14.02
N LEU A 79 0.59 36.54 14.23
CA LEU A 79 -0.33 35.76 13.42
C LEU A 79 -1.75 36.35 13.47
N THR A 80 -2.32 36.73 12.33
CA THR A 80 -3.70 37.22 12.20
C THR A 80 -4.66 36.09 11.81
N ASP A 81 -5.97 36.29 11.97
CA ASP A 81 -6.97 35.26 11.64
C ASP A 81 -7.02 34.95 10.13
N GLU A 82 -6.71 35.91 9.26
CA GLU A 82 -6.57 35.68 7.81
C GLU A 82 -5.40 34.73 7.47
N ASP A 83 -4.35 34.71 8.31
CA ASP A 83 -3.21 33.83 8.13
C ASP A 83 -3.54 32.37 8.46
N ILE A 84 -4.56 32.11 9.30
CA ILE A 84 -4.93 30.75 9.71
C ILE A 84 -5.47 29.96 8.52
N ASP A 85 -6.38 30.54 7.74
CA ASP A 85 -6.93 29.89 6.54
C ASP A 85 -5.83 29.61 5.50
N ALA A 86 -4.90 30.57 5.33
CA ALA A 86 -3.74 30.39 4.46
C ALA A 86 -2.79 29.28 4.96
N ILE A 87 -2.57 29.17 6.27
CA ILE A 87 -1.78 28.08 6.89
C ILE A 87 -2.47 26.73 6.68
N LEU A 88 -3.81 26.67 6.81
CA LEU A 88 -4.56 25.44 6.58
C LEU A 88 -4.48 24.99 5.12
N GLU A 89 -4.66 25.91 4.16
CA GLU A 89 -4.54 25.58 2.74
C GLU A 89 -3.13 25.08 2.39
N ARG A 90 -2.10 25.78 2.88
CA ARG A 90 -0.69 25.38 2.72
C ARG A 90 -0.43 24.01 3.34
N GLY A 91 -0.95 23.77 4.55
CA GLY A 91 -0.82 22.51 5.26
C GLY A 91 -1.44 21.33 4.51
N VAL A 92 -2.63 21.53 3.92
CA VAL A 92 -3.29 20.50 3.09
C VAL A 92 -2.46 20.21 1.83
N ALA A 93 -1.97 21.24 1.13
CA ALA A 93 -1.15 21.06 -0.07
C ALA A 93 0.15 20.30 0.23
N LYS A 94 0.87 20.68 1.29
CA LYS A 94 2.13 20.05 1.73
C LYS A 94 1.90 18.59 2.15
N THR A 95 0.82 18.32 2.88
CA THR A 95 0.46 16.96 3.31
C THR A 95 0.11 16.06 2.12
N LYS A 96 -0.62 16.57 1.13
CA LYS A 96 -0.92 15.83 -0.11
C LYS A 96 0.37 15.49 -0.87
N ALA A 97 1.25 16.47 -1.05
CA ALA A 97 2.53 16.28 -1.73
C ALA A 97 3.41 15.24 -1.01
N LEU A 98 3.50 15.32 0.31
CA LEU A 98 4.24 14.36 1.12
C LEU A 98 3.64 12.95 1.01
N THR A 99 2.31 12.84 1.09
CA THR A 99 1.62 11.55 0.98
C THR A 99 1.93 10.90 -0.37
N LYS A 100 1.82 11.65 -1.47
CA LYS A 100 2.13 11.21 -2.82
C LYS A 100 3.60 10.79 -2.96
N ALA A 101 4.54 11.60 -2.47
CA ALA A 101 5.97 11.25 -2.51
C ALA A 101 6.27 9.94 -1.77
N VAL A 102 5.59 9.69 -0.65
CA VAL A 102 5.73 8.43 0.09
C VAL A 102 5.06 7.26 -0.66
N GLU A 103 3.96 7.47 -1.39
CA GLU A 103 3.36 6.44 -2.27
C GLU A 103 4.32 6.06 -3.39
N GLU A 104 4.92 7.04 -4.05
CA GLU A 104 5.90 6.80 -5.12
C GLU A 104 7.13 6.05 -4.61
N LYS A 105 7.67 6.40 -3.43
CA LYS A 105 8.87 5.77 -2.85
C LYS A 105 8.65 4.33 -2.39
N VAL A 106 7.51 4.05 -1.78
CA VAL A 106 7.16 2.70 -1.31
C VAL A 106 6.67 1.84 -2.49
N GLY A 107 6.27 2.48 -3.59
CA GLY A 107 5.61 1.85 -4.71
C GLY A 107 4.24 1.33 -4.31
N ASP A 108 3.41 1.08 -5.31
CA ASP A 108 2.24 0.22 -5.15
C ASP A 108 2.75 -1.21 -4.84
N GLY A 109 3.09 -1.48 -3.58
CA GLY A 109 3.24 -2.85 -3.04
C GLY A 109 1.96 -3.70 -3.19
N SER A 110 0.95 -3.12 -3.85
CA SER A 110 -0.36 -3.60 -4.23
C SER A 110 -0.49 -4.07 -5.68
N GLY A 111 0.55 -3.98 -6.53
CA GLY A 111 0.46 -4.37 -7.95
C GLY A 111 0.04 -5.82 -8.24
N GLY A 112 -0.06 -6.69 -7.23
CA GLY A 112 -0.62 -8.04 -7.39
C GLY A 112 -1.21 -8.68 -6.14
N LEU A 113 -1.33 -7.96 -5.01
CA LEU A 113 -1.71 -8.56 -3.72
C LEU A 113 -2.99 -7.97 -3.11
N LEU A 114 -3.48 -6.81 -3.61
CA LEU A 114 -4.75 -6.21 -3.18
C LEU A 114 -5.97 -6.68 -3.97
N ASP A 115 -5.83 -7.57 -4.97
CA ASP A 115 -6.97 -8.30 -5.51
C ASP A 115 -7.38 -9.42 -4.55
N PHE A 116 -7.90 -9.00 -3.40
CA PHE A 116 -8.88 -9.78 -2.66
C PHE A 116 -10.21 -9.61 -3.40
N SER A 117 -10.33 -10.18 -4.60
CA SER A 117 -11.63 -10.71 -4.93
C SER A 117 -11.93 -11.74 -3.84
N LEU A 118 -12.84 -11.38 -2.95
CA LEU A 118 -13.59 -12.26 -2.06
C LEU A 118 -14.47 -13.21 -2.89
N ASP A 119 -13.90 -13.78 -3.95
CA ASP A 119 -14.45 -14.93 -4.62
C ASP A 119 -13.51 -16.07 -4.26
N GLY A 120 -13.96 -16.89 -3.32
CA GLY A 120 -13.34 -18.18 -2.96
C GLY A 120 -13.39 -19.20 -4.09
N SER A 121 -13.24 -18.76 -5.33
CA SER A 121 -13.17 -19.55 -6.56
C SER A 121 -11.82 -19.35 -7.26
N LYS A 122 -10.73 -19.16 -6.52
CA LYS A 122 -9.47 -19.78 -6.96
C LYS A 122 -9.65 -21.29 -6.82
N THR A 123 -10.28 -21.86 -7.84
CA THR A 123 -10.40 -23.31 -8.00
C THR A 123 -9.01 -23.91 -7.79
N THR A 124 -8.93 -25.05 -7.12
CA THR A 124 -7.69 -25.83 -6.87
C THR A 124 -6.99 -26.33 -8.14
N ARG A 125 -7.25 -25.68 -9.29
CA ARG A 125 -6.98 -26.13 -10.65
C ARG A 125 -6.23 -25.10 -11.49
N THR A 126 -5.86 -23.94 -10.93
CA THR A 126 -4.99 -22.96 -11.59
C THR A 126 -3.61 -22.94 -10.91
N PHE A 127 -2.53 -23.20 -11.65
CA PHE A 127 -1.14 -23.15 -11.16
C PHE A 127 -0.27 -22.43 -12.20
N GLU A 128 0.59 -21.50 -11.75
CA GLU A 128 1.47 -20.68 -12.62
C GLU A 128 0.77 -19.95 -13.78
N GLY A 129 -0.48 -19.50 -13.59
CA GLY A 129 -1.24 -18.79 -14.63
C GLY A 129 -1.80 -19.68 -15.73
N VAL A 130 -1.64 -21.01 -15.61
CA VAL A 130 -2.25 -22.00 -16.50
C VAL A 130 -3.47 -22.61 -15.79
N ASP A 131 -4.61 -22.60 -16.48
CA ASP A 131 -5.86 -23.20 -16.01
C ASP A 131 -5.95 -24.66 -16.51
N TYR A 132 -5.95 -25.62 -15.58
CA TYR A 132 -5.95 -27.05 -15.87
C TYR A 132 -7.36 -27.67 -15.91
N THR A 133 -8.41 -26.84 -15.94
CA THR A 133 -9.79 -27.30 -16.11
C THR A 133 -10.06 -27.88 -17.50
N GLU A 134 -9.48 -27.28 -18.54
CA GLU A 134 -9.66 -27.61 -19.97
C GLU A 134 -8.98 -28.92 -20.40
N ASP A 135 -7.88 -29.32 -19.76
CA ASP A 135 -7.13 -30.50 -20.20
C ASP A 135 -7.89 -31.82 -19.94
N ARG A 136 -8.87 -31.80 -19.02
CA ARG A 136 -9.74 -32.95 -18.74
C ARG A 136 -10.99 -32.99 -19.61
N SER A 137 -11.52 -31.84 -20.06
CA SER A 137 -12.64 -31.79 -21.02
C SER A 137 -12.18 -32.27 -22.39
N VAL A 138 -11.03 -31.80 -22.87
CA VAL A 138 -10.46 -32.20 -24.17
C VAL A 138 -10.12 -33.70 -24.21
N LYS A 139 -9.59 -34.26 -23.11
CA LYS A 139 -9.35 -35.71 -23.00
C LYS A 139 -10.65 -36.52 -23.03
N LYS A 140 -11.68 -36.07 -22.30
CA LYS A 140 -13.00 -36.73 -22.31
C LYS A 140 -13.68 -36.71 -23.67
N GLU A 141 -13.55 -35.61 -24.41
CA GLU A 141 -14.16 -35.44 -25.72
C GLU A 141 -13.53 -36.38 -26.76
N LYS A 142 -12.18 -36.45 -26.78
CA LYS A 142 -11.45 -37.43 -27.61
C LYS A 142 -11.77 -38.88 -27.25
N GLU A 143 -11.95 -39.17 -25.97
CA GLU A 143 -12.30 -40.51 -25.50
C GLU A 143 -13.74 -40.90 -25.88
N MET A 144 -14.67 -39.95 -25.80
CA MET A 144 -16.05 -40.11 -26.28
C MET A 144 -16.13 -40.32 -27.80
N GLU A 145 -15.33 -39.59 -28.59
CA GLU A 145 -15.24 -39.82 -30.04
C GLU A 145 -14.68 -41.20 -30.36
N ARG A 146 -13.65 -41.66 -29.64
CA ARG A 146 -13.10 -43.01 -29.79
C ARG A 146 -14.15 -44.09 -29.50
N LEU A 147 -14.93 -43.91 -28.44
CA LEU A 147 -16.00 -44.84 -28.08
C LEU A 147 -17.13 -44.82 -29.12
N ARG A 148 -17.49 -43.66 -29.68
CA ARG A 148 -18.46 -43.57 -30.79
C ARG A 148 -17.96 -44.28 -32.05
N GLN A 149 -16.69 -44.13 -32.40
CA GLN A 149 -16.09 -44.83 -33.54
C GLN A 149 -16.08 -46.35 -33.32
N LEU A 150 -15.74 -46.81 -32.11
CA LEU A 150 -15.79 -48.23 -31.77
C LEU A 150 -17.21 -48.79 -31.80
N ALA A 151 -18.20 -48.04 -31.31
CA ALA A 151 -19.60 -48.45 -31.36
C ALA A 151 -20.10 -48.59 -32.81
N PHE A 152 -19.75 -47.64 -33.68
CA PHE A 152 -20.09 -47.69 -35.10
C PHE A 152 -19.48 -48.89 -35.83
N VAL A 153 -18.20 -49.21 -35.55
CA VAL A 153 -17.54 -50.39 -36.12
C VAL A 153 -18.19 -51.68 -35.64
N ASN A 154 -18.63 -51.73 -34.38
CA ASN A 154 -19.26 -52.92 -33.80
C ASN A 154 -20.70 -53.12 -34.31
N GLU A 155 -21.43 -52.04 -34.63
CA GLU A 155 -22.73 -52.12 -35.30
C GLU A 155 -22.60 -52.62 -36.75
N LEU A 156 -21.57 -52.18 -37.49
CA LEU A 156 -21.29 -52.68 -38.84
C LEU A 156 -20.84 -54.15 -38.88
N HIS A 157 -20.28 -54.67 -37.79
CA HIS A 157 -19.84 -56.06 -37.71
C HIS A 157 -20.96 -57.04 -37.28
N ASN A 158 -22.07 -56.52 -36.73
CA ASN A 158 -23.22 -57.30 -36.25
C ASN A 158 -24.48 -57.18 -37.14
N ALA A 159 -24.36 -56.52 -38.30
CA ALA A 159 -25.38 -56.46 -39.36
C ALA A 159 -24.97 -57.38 -40.52
#